data_AF-A0A8T6R938-F1
#
_entry.id   AF-A0A8T6R938-F1
#
_cell.length_a   1.000
_cell.length_b   1.000
_cell.length_c   1.000
_cell.angle_alpha   90.00
_cell.angle_beta   90.00
_cell.angle_gamma   90.00
#
_symmetry.space_group_name_H-M   'P 1'
#
loop_
_entity.id
_entity.type
_entity.pdbx_description
1 polymer ?
#
loop_
_entity_poly.entity_id
_entity_poly.type
_entity_poly.pdbx_seq_one_letter_code
_entity_poly.pdbx_strand_id
1 'polypeptide(L)' 'MIRDSTAALLRRTVLGRQRSGRVPGVHASLVRGGEVLWEAGVGTAEVGTDRPPTADDQFLVASNTKTFVATMVLQLR' A
#
# COMPACT_ATOMS: atom_id res chain seq x y z
N MET A 1 14.60 -8.05 -9.48
CA MET A 1 15.10 -7.39 -8.26
C MET A 1 15.30 -5.90 -8.52
N ILE A 2 14.84 -5.03 -7.62
CA ILE A 2 15.06 -3.58 -7.75
C ILE A 2 16.42 -3.17 -7.19
N ARG A 3 16.96 -2.02 -7.62
CA ARG A 3 18.22 -1.47 -7.09
C ARG A 3 18.00 -0.92 -5.67
N ASP A 4 19.02 -1.01 -4.82
CA ASP A 4 18.97 -0.48 -3.44
C ASP A 4 18.63 1.01 -3.37
N SER A 5 19.15 1.80 -4.31
CA SER A 5 18.83 3.22 -4.41
C SER A 5 17.35 3.46 -4.73
N THR A 6 16.73 2.60 -5.53
CA THR A 6 15.29 2.62 -5.80
C THR A 6 14.49 2.21 -4.57
N ALA A 7 14.89 1.16 -3.86
CA ALA A 7 14.24 0.73 -2.63
C ALA A 7 14.26 1.84 -1.55
N ALA A 8 15.42 2.49 -1.38
CA ALA A 8 15.58 3.63 -0.47
C ALA A 8 14.72 4.83 -0.86
N LEU A 9 14.63 5.14 -2.16
CA LEU A 9 13.75 6.20 -2.68
C LEU A 9 12.27 5.91 -2.44
N LEU A 10 11.83 4.67 -2.69
CA LEU A 10 10.45 4.24 -2.45
C LEU A 10 10.10 4.35 -0.96
N ARG A 11 10.97 3.83 -0.08
CA ARG A 11 10.79 3.96 1.37
C ARG A 11 10.66 5.42 1.82
N ARG A 12 11.54 6.30 1.31
CA ARG A 12 11.47 7.75 1.60
C ARG A 12 10.15 8.37 1.13
N THR A 13 9.69 7.96 -0.05
CA THR A 13 8.40 8.44 -0.59
C THR A 13 7.25 8.02 0.31
N VAL A 14 7.19 6.76 0.75
CA VAL A 14 6.13 6.27 1.64
C VAL A 14 6.15 6.99 2.99
N LEU A 15 7.35 7.17 3.59
CA LEU A 15 7.53 7.99 4.79
C LEU A 15 7.01 9.42 4.62
N GLY A 16 7.34 10.06 3.49
CA GLY A 16 6.85 11.39 3.16
C GLY A 16 5.32 11.44 3.07
N ARG A 17 4.70 10.46 2.41
CA ARG A 17 3.24 10.37 2.23
C ARG A 17 2.51 10.10 3.54
N GLN A 18 3.03 9.21 4.38
CA GLN A 18 2.47 8.94 5.71
C GLN A 18 2.44 10.23 6.54
N ARG A 19 3.56 10.98 6.58
CA ARG A 19 3.65 12.26 7.30
C ARG A 19 2.75 13.34 6.73
N SER A 20 2.82 13.58 5.41
CA SER A 20 2.03 14.65 4.78
C SER A 20 0.53 14.36 4.83
N GLY A 21 0.13 13.09 4.74
CA GLY A 21 -1.25 12.64 4.86
C GLY A 21 -1.76 12.59 6.30
N ARG A 22 -0.87 12.75 7.29
CA ARG A 22 -1.18 12.67 8.73
C ARG A 22 -1.92 11.38 9.10
N VAL A 23 -1.55 10.26 8.47
CA VAL A 23 -2.16 8.95 8.71
C VAL A 23 -1.29 8.13 9.66
N PRO A 24 -1.85 7.28 10.55
CA PRO A 24 -1.06 6.49 11.51
C PRO A 24 -0.05 5.56 10.85
N GLY A 25 -0.40 4.96 9.72
CA GLY A 25 0.47 4.08 8.97
C GLY A 25 0.08 3.94 7.50
N VAL A 26 1.03 3.47 6.70
CA VAL A 26 0.88 3.20 5.27
C VAL A 26 1.62 1.91 4.94
N HIS A 27 0.95 1.00 4.24
CA HIS A 27 1.59 -0.10 3.52
C HIS A 27 1.65 0.24 2.03
N ALA A 28 2.77 -0.06 1.36
CA ALA A 28 2.93 0.16 -0.06
C ALA A 28 3.78 -0.93 -0.70
N SER A 29 3.42 -1.32 -1.93
CA SER A 29 4.11 -2.35 -2.70
C SER A 29 4.36 -1.90 -4.14
N LEU A 30 5.46 -2.36 -4.73
CA LEU A 30 5.77 -2.20 -6.15
C LEU A 30 5.62 -3.55 -6.84
N VAL A 31 4.69 -3.62 -7.79
CA VAL A 31 4.44 -4.83 -8.59
C VAL A 31 4.88 -4.60 -10.04
N ARG A 32 5.59 -5.57 -10.61
CA ARG A 32 5.95 -5.57 -12.03
C ARG A 32 5.99 -7.01 -12.53
N GLY A 33 5.34 -7.27 -13.67
CA GLY A 33 5.27 -8.61 -14.25
C GLY A 33 4.50 -9.62 -13.41
N GLY A 34 3.53 -9.16 -12.60
CA GLY A 34 2.78 -10.00 -11.67
C GLY A 34 3.50 -10.31 -10.36
N GLU A 35 4.77 -9.91 -10.21
CA GLU A 35 5.55 -10.15 -9.00
C GLU A 35 5.67 -8.90 -8.14
N VAL A 36 5.55 -9.07 -6.82
CA VAL A 36 5.88 -8.03 -5.84
C VAL A 36 7.40 -7.93 -5.77
N LEU A 37 7.96 -6.82 -6.23
CA LEU A 37 9.40 -6.60 -6.26
C LEU A 37 9.93 -5.83 -5.04
N TRP A 38 9.04 -5.17 -4.30
CA TRP A 38 9.33 -4.42 -3.09
C TRP A 38 8.05 -4.11 -2.32
N GLU A 39 8.16 -4.06 -1.00
CA GLU A 39 7.08 -3.65 -0.12
C GLU A 39 7.64 -2.94 1.13
N ALA A 40 6.83 -2.09 1.75
CA ALA A 40 7.15 -1.51 3.05
C ALA A 40 5.89 -1.09 3.81
N GLY A 41 5.88 -1.45 5.09
CA GLY A 41 5.06 -0.81 6.12
C GLY A 41 5.79 0.37 6.76
N VAL A 42 5.09 1.49 6.95
CA VAL A 42 5.59 2.68 7.65
C VAL A 42 4.54 3.16 8.66
N GLY A 43 4.98 3.55 9.85
CA GLY A 43 4.09 3.98 10.92
C GLY A 43 3.50 2.76 11.65
N THR A 44 2.25 2.88 12.09
CA THR A 44 1.56 1.80 12.80
C THR A 44 0.22 1.48 12.14
N ALA A 45 -0.13 0.19 12.13
CA ALA A 45 -1.45 -0.30 11.74
C ALA A 45 -2.48 -0.18 12.87
N GLU A 46 -2.03 -0.02 14.11
CA GLU A 46 -2.88 0.08 15.29
C GLU A 46 -2.39 1.19 16.22
N VAL A 47 -3.21 2.24 16.36
CA VAL A 47 -2.88 3.42 17.16
C VAL A 47 -2.61 3.02 18.60
N GLY A 48 -1.46 3.45 19.14
CA GLY A 48 -1.00 3.07 20.47
C GLY A 48 -0.05 1.87 20.49
N THR A 49 0.23 1.27 19.33
CA THR A 49 1.23 0.20 19.18
C THR A 49 2.32 0.61 18.19
N ASP A 50 3.46 -0.07 18.25
CA ASP A 50 4.56 0.06 17.27
C ASP A 50 4.46 -0.98 16.14
N ARG A 51 3.27 -1.57 15.90
CA ARG A 51 3.07 -2.63 14.90
C ARG A 51 2.96 -2.03 13.48
N PRO A 52 3.96 -2.19 12.59
CA PRO A 52 3.88 -1.62 11.24
C PRO A 52 2.84 -2.36 10.38
N PRO A 53 2.20 -1.68 9.42
CA PRO A 53 1.25 -2.33 8.52
C PRO A 53 1.93 -3.25 7.51
N THR A 54 1.33 -4.40 7.27
CA THR A 54 1.80 -5.48 6.39
C THR A 54 0.84 -5.69 5.23
N ALA A 55 1.19 -6.59 4.30
CA ALA A 55 0.33 -6.95 3.17
C ALA A 55 -0.95 -7.70 3.61
N ASP A 56 -0.93 -8.29 4.81
CA ASP A 56 -2.05 -9.06 5.36
C ASP A 56 -3.04 -8.18 6.16
N ASP A 57 -2.69 -6.92 6.44
CA ASP A 57 -3.59 -5.97 7.09
C ASP A 57 -4.70 -5.53 6.13
N GLN A 58 -5.95 -5.57 6.58
CA GLN A 58 -7.10 -5.11 5.81
C GLN A 58 -7.36 -3.61 6.01
N PHE A 59 -7.62 -2.91 4.91
CA PHE A 59 -7.98 -1.50 4.90
C PHE A 59 -9.35 -1.28 4.27
N LEU A 60 -10.08 -0.27 4.74
CA LEU A 60 -11.26 0.22 4.03
C LEU A 60 -10.80 0.98 2.77
N VAL A 61 -10.93 0.34 1.61
CA VAL A 61 -10.41 0.86 0.33
C VAL A 61 -11.29 1.93 -0.33
N ALA A 62 -12.42 2.29 0.30
CA ALA A 62 -13.33 3.36 -0.11
C ALA A 62 -13.71 3.31 -1.61
N SER A 63 -13.52 4.40 -2.36
CA SER A 63 -13.93 4.49 -3.77
C SER A 63 -13.23 3.49 -4.70
N ASN A 64 -12.15 2.82 -4.27
CA ASN A 64 -11.53 1.75 -5.07
C ASN A 64 -12.47 0.56 -5.28
N THR A 65 -13.45 0.35 -4.39
CA THR A 65 -14.50 -0.68 -4.55
C THR A 65 -15.24 -0.54 -5.88
N LYS A 66 -15.37 0.68 -6.42
CA LYS A 66 -16.07 0.94 -7.69
C LYS A 66 -15.43 0.22 -8.86
N THR A 67 -14.10 0.07 -8.87
CA THR A 67 -13.40 -0.65 -9.94
C THR A 67 -13.83 -2.11 -9.97
N PHE A 68 -13.93 -2.76 -8.80
CA PHE A 68 -14.40 -4.15 -8.69
C PHE A 68 -15.84 -4.28 -9.17
N VAL A 69 -16.74 -3.42 -8.69
CA VAL A 69 -18.18 -3.46 -9.08
C VAL A 69 -18.35 -3.21 -10.57
N ALA A 70 -17.65 -2.23 -11.14
CA ALA A 70 -17.70 -1.95 -12.57
C ALA A 70 -17.23 -3.16 -13.40
N THR A 71 -16.13 -3.82 -13.01
CA THR A 71 -15.69 -5.06 -13.65
C THR A 71 -16.75 -6.16 -13.54
N MET A 72 -17.36 -6.34 -12.37
CA MET A 72 -18.41 -7.34 -12.18
C MET A 72 -19.60 -7.09 -13.11
N VAL A 73 -20.08 -5.84 -13.21
CA VAL A 73 -21.18 -5.47 -14.12
C VAL A 73 -20.84 -5.79 -15.57
N LEU A 74 -19.63 -5.47 -16.04
CA LEU A 74 -19.21 -5.77 -17.43
C LEU A 74 -19.09 -7.27 -17.71
N GLN A 75 -18.90 -8.11 -16.68
CA GLN A 75 -18.86 -9.58 -16.81
C GLN A 75 -20.25 -10.21 -16.79
N LEU A 76 -21.28 -9.49 -16.37
CA LEU A 76 -22.68 -9.93 -16.52
C LEU A 76 -23.03 -9.80 -18.01
N ARG A 77 -23.23 -10.95 -18.65
CA ARG A 77 -23.70 -11.04 -20.04
C ARG A 77 -25.21 -10.85 -20.11
#